data_AF-A0A672KRZ2-F1
#
_entry.id   AF-A0A672KRZ2-F1
#
_cell.length_a   1.000
_cell.length_b   1.000
_cell.length_c   1.000
_cell.angle_alpha   90.00
_cell.angle_beta   90.00
_cell.angle_gamma   90.00
#
_symmetry.space_group_name_H-M   'P 1'
#
loop_
_entity.id
_entity.type
_entity.pdbx_description
1 polymer ?
#
loop_
_entity_poly.entity_id
_entity_poly.type
_entity_poly.pdbx_seq_one_letter_code
_entity_poly.pdbx_strand_id
1 'polypeptide(L)'
;MGKHFFSETDIKSAWGQVLAAFWQRYPNPYSTHVLTEDVVFREVTPDNLLLCRRLLTKTSRLPRWAERVFPGNLSHSVYIIEDSVVDLGNRSLTTLTWNVNHAKLMRVVERCVFAGDQDRPVWTRITREAWISSGVFGLSRPIQEFGLARFRSNQVKAMKGLEHALSNLQSKSSGYIHYRPVHIENKH
;
A
#
# COMPACT_ATOMS: atom_id res chain seq x y z
N MET A 1 -20.83 1.69 15.34
CA MET A 1 -19.67 0.82 15.67
C MET A 1 -19.22 0.11 14.39
N GLY A 2 -17.93 0.13 14.07
CA GLY A 2 -17.36 -0.49 12.86
C GLY A 2 -16.66 -1.82 13.15
N LYS A 3 -16.28 -2.56 12.10
CA LYS A 3 -15.44 -3.76 12.20
C LYS A 3 -13.97 -3.37 12.26
N HIS A 4 -13.23 -4.05 13.12
CA HIS A 4 -11.79 -3.92 13.26
C HIS A 4 -11.07 -5.15 12.69
N PHE A 5 -9.94 -4.92 12.05
CA PHE A 5 -9.01 -5.95 11.59
C PHE A 5 -7.62 -5.62 12.11
N PHE A 6 -6.89 -6.65 12.54
CA PHE A 6 -5.49 -6.56 12.95
C PHE A 6 -4.72 -7.74 12.37
N SER A 7 -3.49 -7.51 11.91
CA SER A 7 -2.55 -8.57 11.54
C SER A 7 -1.11 -8.09 11.67
N GLU A 8 -0.22 -9.02 12.02
CA GLU A 8 1.22 -8.83 11.96
C GLU A 8 1.87 -9.88 11.07
N THR A 9 2.80 -9.44 10.23
CA THR A 9 3.51 -10.31 9.29
C THR A 9 4.94 -9.82 9.10
N ASP A 10 5.88 -10.74 8.91
CA ASP A 10 7.26 -10.40 8.59
C ASP A 10 7.51 -10.49 7.07
N ILE A 11 8.24 -9.51 6.51
CA ILE A 11 8.86 -9.58 5.18
C ILE A 11 10.33 -9.95 5.37
N LYS A 12 10.81 -10.97 4.64
CA LYS A 12 12.22 -11.36 4.59
C LYS A 12 13.03 -10.45 3.65
N SER A 13 13.04 -9.15 3.94
CA SER A 13 13.87 -8.16 3.26
C SER A 13 14.19 -7.02 4.22
N ALA A 14 15.36 -6.41 4.04
CA ALA A 14 15.78 -5.27 4.86
C ALA A 14 14.83 -4.09 4.66
N TRP A 15 14.61 -3.30 5.72
CA TRP A 15 13.65 -2.20 5.71
C TRP A 15 13.86 -1.20 4.57
N GLY A 16 15.11 -0.86 4.25
CA GLY A 16 15.42 0.04 3.13
C GLY A 16 14.96 -0.52 1.77
N GLN A 17 15.03 -1.83 1.57
CA GLN A 17 14.50 -2.47 0.35
C GLN A 17 12.97 -2.43 0.33
N VAL A 18 12.33 -2.70 1.47
CA VAL A 18 10.86 -2.61 1.61
C VAL A 18 10.37 -1.19 1.37
N LEU A 19 11.06 -0.19 1.91
CA LEU A 19 10.77 1.21 1.69
C LEU A 19 10.90 1.58 0.19
N ALA A 20 11.99 1.19 -0.47
CA ALA A 20 12.17 1.43 -1.90
C ALA A 20 11.07 0.75 -2.74
N ALA A 21 10.73 -0.50 -2.42
CA ALA A 21 9.67 -1.25 -3.08
C ALA A 21 8.30 -0.64 -2.85
N PHE A 22 8.03 -0.09 -1.66
CA PHE A 22 6.76 0.56 -1.33
C PHE A 22 6.44 1.73 -2.27
N TRP A 23 7.44 2.52 -2.66
CA TRP A 23 7.29 3.63 -3.60
C TRP A 23 7.18 3.18 -5.06
N GLN A 24 7.57 1.95 -5.38
CA GLN A 24 7.59 1.39 -6.74
C GLN A 24 6.61 0.22 -6.90
N ARG A 25 5.68 0.04 -5.95
CA ARG A 25 4.78 -1.11 -5.95
C ARG A 25 3.77 -1.06 -7.09
N TYR A 26 3.56 0.07 -7.74
CA TYR A 26 2.70 0.20 -8.90
C TYR A 26 3.48 0.68 -10.13
N PRO A 27 3.10 0.21 -11.33
CA PRO A 27 2.11 -0.84 -11.60
C PRO A 27 2.62 -2.25 -11.22
N ASN A 28 1.69 -3.18 -10.92
CA ASN A 28 2.04 -4.60 -10.73
C ASN A 28 0.88 -5.54 -11.17
N PRO A 29 1.17 -6.82 -11.50
CA PRO A 29 0.16 -7.76 -12.00
C PRO A 29 -1.00 -8.08 -11.03
N TYR A 30 -0.79 -7.87 -9.72
CA TYR A 30 -1.78 -8.19 -8.68
C TYR A 30 -2.73 -7.02 -8.39
N SER A 31 -2.44 -5.83 -8.93
CA SER A 31 -3.15 -4.59 -8.65
C SER A 31 -3.55 -3.83 -9.92
N THR A 32 -3.97 -4.54 -10.95
CA THR A 32 -4.48 -3.98 -12.23
C THR A 32 -5.69 -3.05 -12.09
N HIS A 33 -6.33 -3.04 -10.93
CA HIS A 33 -7.45 -2.17 -10.62
C HIS A 33 -7.01 -0.75 -10.18
N VAL A 34 -5.74 -0.55 -9.84
CA VAL A 34 -5.17 0.77 -9.57
C VAL A 34 -4.85 1.43 -10.91
N LEU A 35 -5.48 2.58 -11.15
CA LEU A 35 -5.41 3.29 -12.43
C LEU A 35 -4.36 4.40 -12.39
N THR A 36 -4.33 5.18 -11.31
CA THR A 36 -3.38 6.29 -11.13
C THR A 36 -2.84 6.31 -9.71
N GLU A 37 -1.63 6.84 -9.56
CA GLU A 37 -0.97 7.15 -8.30
C GLU A 37 -0.23 8.47 -8.46
N ASP A 38 -0.61 9.47 -7.69
CA ASP A 38 -0.11 10.84 -7.78
C ASP A 38 0.39 11.30 -6.41
N VAL A 39 1.57 11.92 -6.36
CA VAL A 39 2.07 12.58 -5.14
C VAL A 39 1.50 14.00 -5.12
N VAL A 40 0.62 14.28 -4.15
CA VAL A 40 -0.03 15.59 -4.03
C VAL A 40 0.68 16.52 -3.05
N PHE A 41 1.48 15.95 -2.13
CA PHE A 41 2.29 16.70 -1.19
C PHE A 41 3.49 15.85 -0.74
N ARG A 42 4.64 16.49 -0.58
CA ARG A 42 5.84 15.86 -0.01
C ARG A 42 6.74 16.92 0.63
N GLU A 43 7.21 16.64 1.83
CA GLU A 43 8.07 17.53 2.60
C GLU A 43 9.01 16.70 3.47
N VAL A 44 10.23 17.19 3.69
CA VAL A 44 11.11 16.72 4.76
C VAL A 44 11.05 17.74 5.89
N THR A 45 10.65 17.29 7.08
CA THR A 45 10.50 18.14 8.25
C THR A 45 11.84 18.49 8.90
N PRO A 46 11.91 19.52 9.77
CA PRO A 46 13.13 19.86 10.51
C PRO A 46 13.71 18.72 11.37
N ASP A 47 12.86 17.79 11.82
CA ASP A 47 13.22 16.57 12.56
C ASP A 47 13.55 15.37 11.64
N ASN A 48 13.79 15.62 10.35
CA ASN A 48 14.20 14.63 9.33
C ASN A 48 13.18 13.52 9.05
N LEU A 49 11.88 13.83 9.19
CA LEU A 49 10.81 12.93 8.75
C LEU A 49 10.39 13.28 7.33
N LEU A 50 10.21 12.27 6.48
CA LEU A 50 9.59 12.45 5.16
C LEU A 50 8.08 12.29 5.29
N LEU A 51 7.36 13.39 5.16
CA LEU A 51 5.91 13.41 5.03
C LEU A 51 5.53 13.32 3.55
N CYS A 52 4.59 12.46 3.22
CA CYS A 52 4.11 12.34 1.85
C CYS A 52 2.62 11.99 1.83
N ARG A 53 1.85 12.73 1.01
CA ARG A 53 0.46 12.41 0.69
C ARG A 53 0.37 11.99 -0.77
N ARG A 54 -0.25 10.84 -1.01
CA ARG A 54 -0.58 10.34 -2.35
C ARG A 54 -2.08 10.24 -2.55
N LEU A 55 -2.51 10.49 -3.78
CA LEU A 55 -3.86 10.22 -4.27
C LEU A 55 -3.79 9.03 -5.21
N LEU A 56 -4.59 8.00 -4.92
CA LEU A 56 -4.71 6.82 -5.77
C LEU A 56 -6.13 6.72 -6.30
N THR A 57 -6.25 6.41 -7.58
CA THR A 57 -7.54 6.08 -8.21
C THR A 57 -7.59 4.58 -8.48
N LYS A 58 -8.67 3.92 -8.05
CA LYS A 58 -8.90 2.50 -8.37
C LYS A 58 -10.30 2.22 -8.85
N THR A 59 -10.46 1.17 -9.66
CA THR A 59 -11.77 0.63 -9.98
C THR A 59 -12.33 -0.19 -8.82
N SER A 60 -13.61 -0.01 -8.53
CA SER A 60 -14.35 -0.80 -7.55
C SER A 60 -15.72 -1.17 -8.08
N ARG A 61 -15.91 -2.44 -8.36
CA ARG A 61 -17.24 -2.99 -8.62
C ARG A 61 -17.99 -3.15 -7.31
N LEU A 62 -19.26 -2.76 -7.31
CA LEU A 62 -20.17 -3.04 -6.21
C LEU A 62 -20.49 -4.54 -6.20
N PRO A 63 -20.74 -5.16 -5.04
CA PRO A 63 -21.32 -6.49 -5.01
C PRO A 63 -22.76 -6.43 -5.55
N ARG A 64 -23.23 -7.52 -6.19
CA ARG A 64 -24.55 -7.58 -6.85
C ARG A 64 -25.73 -7.17 -5.97
N TRP A 65 -25.69 -7.46 -4.67
CA TRP A 65 -26.74 -7.04 -3.75
C TRP A 65 -26.75 -5.52 -3.54
N ALA A 66 -25.58 -4.88 -3.57
CA ALA A 66 -25.43 -3.44 -3.41
C ALA A 66 -25.86 -2.69 -4.67
N GLU A 67 -25.64 -3.26 -5.86
CA GLU A 67 -26.12 -2.70 -7.14
C GLU A 67 -27.65 -2.52 -7.17
N ARG A 68 -28.40 -3.34 -6.42
CA ARG A 68 -29.87 -3.22 -6.32
C ARG A 68 -30.34 -2.16 -5.32
N VAL A 69 -29.48 -1.79 -4.37
CA VAL A 69 -29.80 -0.89 -3.25
C VAL A 69 -29.28 0.52 -3.50
N PHE A 70 -28.18 0.65 -4.24
CA PHE A 70 -27.54 1.91 -4.50
C PHE A 70 -27.74 2.33 -5.97
N PRO A 71 -27.87 3.64 -6.24
CA PRO A 71 -28.21 4.12 -7.57
C PRO A 71 -27.12 3.75 -8.60
N GLY A 72 -27.55 3.32 -9.79
CA GLY A 72 -26.66 2.83 -10.85
C GLY A 72 -25.68 3.86 -11.44
N ASN A 73 -25.78 5.13 -11.04
CA ASN A 73 -24.87 6.21 -11.42
C ASN A 73 -23.68 6.39 -10.46
N LEU A 74 -23.54 5.53 -9.45
CA LEU A 74 -22.37 5.55 -8.56
C LEU A 74 -21.09 5.30 -9.35
N SER A 75 -20.17 6.26 -9.27
CA SER A 75 -18.86 6.15 -9.94
C SER A 75 -18.16 4.85 -9.55
N HIS A 76 -17.74 4.10 -10.58
CA HIS A 76 -16.93 2.89 -10.42
C HIS A 76 -15.50 3.20 -9.94
N SER A 77 -15.09 4.47 -9.93
CA SER A 77 -13.80 4.90 -9.41
C SER A 77 -13.87 5.20 -7.92
N VAL A 78 -12.87 4.74 -7.19
CA VAL A 78 -12.64 5.04 -5.77
C VAL A 78 -11.37 5.86 -5.66
N TYR A 79 -11.47 7.00 -5.01
CA TYR A 79 -10.33 7.84 -4.68
C TYR A 79 -9.84 7.52 -3.28
N ILE A 80 -8.54 7.28 -3.15
CA ILE A 80 -7.88 6.92 -1.89
C ILE A 80 -6.81 7.94 -1.61
N ILE A 81 -6.82 8.48 -0.41
CA ILE A 81 -5.67 9.22 0.11
C ILE A 81 -4.81 8.23 0.89
N GLU A 82 -3.50 8.32 0.67
CA GLU A 82 -2.48 7.69 1.49
C GLU A 82 -1.59 8.79 2.07
N ASP A 83 -1.63 8.95 3.39
CA ASP A 83 -0.62 9.69 4.13
C ASP A 83 0.46 8.75 4.60
N SER A 84 1.70 9.21 4.57
CA SER A 84 2.86 8.43 4.98
C SER A 84 3.89 9.29 5.68
N VAL A 85 4.53 8.70 6.68
CA VAL A 85 5.66 9.25 7.43
C VAL A 85 6.78 8.24 7.40
N VAL A 86 7.94 8.65 6.88
CA VAL A 86 9.17 7.86 6.96
C VAL A 86 10.09 8.47 7.99
N ASP A 87 10.52 7.65 8.93
CA ASP A 87 11.53 7.97 9.92
C ASP A 87 12.76 7.08 9.67
N LEU A 88 13.85 7.70 9.19
CA LEU A 88 15.10 7.00 8.91
C LEU A 88 15.82 6.57 10.20
N GLY A 89 15.72 7.36 11.27
CA GLY A 89 16.35 7.07 12.56
C GLY A 89 15.74 5.85 13.22
N ASN A 90 14.42 5.76 13.23
CA ASN A 90 13.68 4.62 13.76
C ASN A 90 13.49 3.48 12.75
N ARG A 91 13.96 3.63 11.50
CA ARG A 91 13.73 2.68 10.39
C ARG A 91 12.26 2.28 10.30
N SER A 92 11.39 3.28 10.26
CA SER A 92 9.94 3.07 10.23
C SER A 92 9.27 3.81 9.08
N LEU A 93 8.31 3.15 8.44
CA LEU A 93 7.36 3.76 7.51
C LEU A 93 5.96 3.52 8.09
N THR A 94 5.27 4.59 8.45
CA THR A 94 3.86 4.54 8.87
C THR A 94 2.99 5.10 7.76
N THR A 95 1.91 4.39 7.42
CA THR A 95 0.96 4.81 6.40
C THR A 95 -0.46 4.82 6.97
N LEU A 96 -1.25 5.81 6.59
CA LEU A 96 -2.68 5.89 6.84
C LEU A 96 -3.40 6.04 5.50
N THR A 97 -4.25 5.08 5.15
CA THR A 97 -5.00 5.07 3.90
C THR A 97 -6.50 5.14 4.15
N TRP A 98 -7.23 5.90 3.34
CA TRP A 98 -8.70 5.90 3.39
C TRP A 98 -9.35 6.28 2.07
N ASN A 99 -10.55 5.76 1.82
CA ASN A 99 -11.36 6.22 0.69
C ASN A 99 -12.01 7.58 0.98
N VAL A 100 -11.92 8.49 0.01
CA VAL A 100 -12.51 9.84 0.07
C VAL A 100 -13.96 9.82 -0.39
N ASN A 101 -14.22 9.25 -1.56
CA ASN A 101 -15.57 9.07 -2.07
C ASN A 101 -16.18 7.76 -1.54
N HIS A 102 -17.51 7.63 -1.67
CA HIS A 102 -18.28 6.46 -1.22
C HIS A 102 -18.26 6.20 0.31
N ALA A 103 -17.74 7.13 1.11
CA ALA A 103 -17.62 6.98 2.57
C ALA A 103 -18.96 6.76 3.30
N LYS A 104 -20.08 7.31 2.79
CA LYS A 104 -21.42 7.07 3.33
C LYS A 104 -21.83 5.60 3.20
N LEU A 105 -21.50 4.99 2.06
CA LEU A 105 -21.72 3.57 1.80
C LEU A 105 -20.81 2.75 2.72
N MET A 106 -19.50 2.94 2.58
CA MET A 106 -18.50 2.23 3.34
C MET A 106 -17.24 3.08 3.45
N ARG A 107 -16.79 3.33 4.68
CA ARG A 107 -15.50 3.91 4.97
C ARG A 107 -14.56 2.80 5.40
N VAL A 108 -13.42 2.72 4.73
CA VAL A 108 -12.28 1.90 5.12
C VAL A 108 -11.15 2.86 5.47
N VAL A 109 -10.65 2.74 6.69
CA VAL A 109 -9.40 3.39 7.13
C VAL A 109 -8.43 2.27 7.46
N GLU A 110 -7.23 2.32 6.91
CA GLU A 110 -6.18 1.35 7.19
C GLU A 110 -4.91 2.07 7.64
N ARG A 111 -4.29 1.53 8.69
CA ARG A 111 -2.99 1.95 9.18
C ARG A 111 -2.01 0.79 9.01
N CYS A 112 -0.84 1.06 8.44
CA CYS A 112 0.26 0.10 8.39
C CYS A 112 1.53 0.72 8.97
N VAL A 113 2.29 -0.07 9.70
CA VAL A 113 3.62 0.29 10.19
C VAL A 113 4.60 -0.76 9.69
N PHE A 114 5.56 -0.34 8.88
CA PHE A 114 6.69 -1.14 8.43
C PHE A 114 7.89 -0.74 9.27
N ALA A 115 8.34 -1.63 10.15
CA ALA A 115 9.46 -1.37 11.06
C ALA A 115 10.61 -2.35 10.76
N GLY A 116 11.81 -1.83 10.57
CA GLY A 116 13.01 -2.65 10.49
C GLY A 116 13.24 -3.40 11.80
N ASP A 117 13.46 -4.70 11.73
CA ASP A 117 13.75 -5.52 12.90
C ASP A 117 15.20 -5.27 13.36
N GLN A 118 15.40 -4.91 14.63
CA GLN A 118 16.73 -4.58 15.17
C GLN A 118 17.60 -5.83 15.31
N ASP A 119 16.99 -6.95 15.71
CA ASP A 119 17.68 -8.22 15.94
C ASP A 119 17.86 -9.00 14.63
N ARG A 120 16.98 -8.76 13.66
CA ARG A 120 17.01 -9.40 12.33
C ARG A 120 17.07 -8.33 11.22
N PRO A 121 18.25 -7.72 10.93
CA PRO A 121 18.36 -6.61 9.98
C PRO A 121 17.87 -6.88 8.56
N VAL A 122 17.75 -8.15 8.18
CA VAL A 122 17.22 -8.60 6.89
C VAL A 122 15.71 -8.85 6.91
N TRP A 123 15.02 -8.48 7.99
CA TRP A 123 13.58 -8.63 8.17
C TRP A 123 12.93 -7.28 8.45
N THR A 124 11.70 -7.13 7.96
CA THR A 124 10.85 -5.97 8.23
C THR A 124 9.52 -6.48 8.76
N ARG A 125 9.11 -6.02 9.94
CA ARG A 125 7.80 -6.33 10.51
C ARG A 125 6.77 -5.37 9.96
N ILE A 126 5.61 -5.89 9.56
CA ILE A 126 4.44 -5.10 9.22
C ILE A 126 3.38 -5.33 10.27
N THR A 127 2.95 -4.26 10.94
CA THR A 127 1.73 -4.26 11.76
C THR A 127 0.64 -3.51 10.98
N ARG A 128 -0.51 -4.16 10.78
CA ARG A 128 -1.62 -3.63 9.98
C ARG A 128 -2.91 -3.63 10.78
N GLU A 129 -3.57 -2.49 10.76
CA GLU A 129 -4.87 -2.25 11.39
C GLU A 129 -5.84 -1.70 10.34
N ALA A 130 -7.10 -2.09 10.42
CA ALA A 130 -8.14 -1.46 9.60
C ALA A 130 -9.47 -1.34 10.34
N TRP A 131 -10.16 -0.24 10.05
CA TRP A 131 -11.48 0.08 10.57
C TRP A 131 -12.45 0.25 9.41
N ILE A 132 -13.51 -0.56 9.43
CA ILE A 132 -14.50 -0.63 8.37
C ILE A 132 -15.85 -0.24 8.96
N SER A 133 -16.42 0.83 8.46
CA SER A 133 -17.70 1.37 8.93
C SER A 133 -18.62 1.68 7.76
N SER A 134 -19.92 1.77 8.05
CA SER A 134 -20.95 2.11 7.08
C SER A 134 -21.98 3.02 7.73
N GLY A 135 -22.39 4.06 7.01
CA GLY A 135 -23.45 4.99 7.42
C GLY A 135 -24.83 4.61 6.90
N VAL A 136 -24.99 3.44 6.27
CA VAL A 136 -26.28 3.01 5.72
C VAL A 136 -27.12 2.36 6.82
N PHE A 137 -28.22 3.02 7.17
CA PHE A 137 -29.18 2.50 8.16
C PHE A 137 -29.80 1.18 7.68
N GLY A 138 -30.00 0.23 8.60
CA GLY A 138 -30.57 -1.09 8.29
C GLY A 138 -29.63 -2.08 7.57
N LEU A 139 -28.58 -1.62 6.89
CA LEU A 139 -27.64 -2.47 6.13
C LEU A 139 -26.18 -2.36 6.59
N SER A 140 -25.92 -1.66 7.69
CA SER A 140 -24.55 -1.41 8.18
C SER A 140 -23.76 -2.70 8.42
N ARG A 141 -24.36 -3.71 9.07
CA ARG A 141 -23.72 -5.01 9.35
C ARG A 141 -23.31 -5.77 8.07
N PRO A 142 -24.21 -6.07 7.11
CA PRO A 142 -23.80 -6.79 5.90
C PRO A 142 -22.80 -6.02 5.04
N ILE A 143 -22.89 -4.68 4.99
CA ILE A 143 -21.87 -3.85 4.31
C ILE A 143 -20.50 -4.03 4.97
N GLN A 144 -20.44 -3.97 6.30
CA GLN A 144 -19.19 -4.10 7.04
C GLN A 144 -18.56 -5.50 6.89
N GLU A 145 -19.36 -6.57 6.90
CA GLU A 145 -18.86 -7.94 6.65
C GLU A 145 -18.31 -8.08 5.24
N PHE A 146 -19.03 -7.56 4.24
CA PHE A 146 -18.53 -7.52 2.87
C PHE A 146 -17.22 -6.73 2.76
N GLY A 147 -17.17 -5.57 3.40
CA GLY A 147 -15.97 -4.72 3.47
C GLY A 147 -14.78 -5.46 4.06
N LEU A 148 -14.98 -6.18 5.17
CA LEU A 148 -13.94 -6.95 5.85
C LEU A 148 -13.42 -8.10 4.97
N ALA A 149 -14.32 -8.86 4.34
CA ALA A 149 -13.94 -9.94 3.43
C ALA A 149 -13.14 -9.40 2.23
N ARG A 150 -13.58 -8.28 1.65
CA ARG A 150 -12.89 -7.62 0.55
C ARG A 150 -11.53 -7.06 0.96
N PHE A 151 -11.46 -6.46 2.15
CA PHE A 151 -10.21 -5.94 2.72
C PHE A 151 -9.16 -7.03 2.86
N ARG A 152 -9.51 -8.19 3.45
CA ARG A 152 -8.62 -9.36 3.56
C ARG A 152 -8.10 -9.82 2.20
N SER A 153 -8.97 -9.90 1.19
CA SER A 153 -8.54 -10.26 -0.19
C SER A 153 -7.57 -9.22 -0.79
N ASN A 154 -7.82 -7.93 -0.56
CA ASN A 154 -6.97 -6.86 -1.06
C ASN A 154 -5.60 -6.84 -0.36
N GLN A 155 -5.53 -7.13 0.94
CA GLN A 155 -4.27 -7.23 1.68
C GLN A 155 -3.34 -8.27 1.04
N VAL A 156 -3.85 -9.45 0.71
CA VAL A 156 -3.07 -10.51 0.05
C VAL A 156 -2.50 -10.02 -1.28
N LYS A 157 -3.30 -9.28 -2.07
CA LYS A 157 -2.84 -8.70 -3.35
C LYS A 157 -1.80 -7.59 -3.15
N ALA A 158 -1.99 -6.75 -2.13
CA ALA A 158 -1.05 -5.70 -1.79
C ALA A 158 0.32 -6.27 -1.39
N MET A 159 0.33 -7.34 -0.60
CA MET A 159 1.57 -8.05 -0.24
C MET A 159 2.27 -8.65 -1.46
N LYS A 160 1.54 -9.34 -2.35
CA LYS A 160 2.10 -9.87 -3.60
C LYS A 160 2.65 -8.76 -4.51
N GLY A 161 1.97 -7.61 -4.58
CA GLY A 161 2.43 -6.45 -5.33
C GLY A 161 3.73 -5.86 -4.77
N LEU A 162 3.86 -5.80 -3.45
CA LEU A 162 5.07 -5.35 -2.78
C LEU A 162 6.24 -6.33 -2.98
N GLU A 163 5.98 -7.64 -2.83
CA GLU A 163 6.96 -8.70 -3.11
C GLU A 163 7.45 -8.65 -4.57
N HIS A 164 6.54 -8.43 -5.51
CA HIS A 164 6.91 -8.24 -6.92
C HIS A 164 7.86 -7.06 -7.13
N ALA A 165 7.59 -5.91 -6.50
CA ALA A 165 8.46 -4.74 -6.56
C ALA A 165 9.83 -5.00 -5.89
N LEU A 166 9.85 -5.72 -4.76
CA LEU A 166 11.09 -6.16 -4.11
C LEU A 166 11.95 -7.02 -5.03
N SER A 167 11.37 -8.04 -5.67
CA SER A 167 12.08 -8.90 -6.61
C SER A 167 12.65 -8.13 -7.80
N ASN A 168 11.90 -7.15 -8.33
CA ASN A 168 12.36 -6.30 -9.42
C ASN A 168 13.52 -5.38 -9.03
N LEU A 169 13.57 -4.92 -7.78
CA LEU A 169 14.68 -4.11 -7.28
C LEU A 169 15.93 -4.96 -7.05
N GLN A 170 15.78 -6.17 -6.51
CA GLN A 170 16.88 -7.09 -6.28
C GLN A 170 17.54 -7.54 -7.59
N SER A 171 16.75 -7.84 -8.63
CA SER A 171 17.29 -8.23 -9.94
C SER A 171 18.07 -7.11 -10.62
N LYS A 172 17.59 -5.86 -10.53
CA LYS A 172 18.30 -4.68 -11.06
C LYS A 172 19.64 -4.45 -10.37
N SER A 173 19.70 -4.58 -9.04
CA SER A 173 20.95 -4.41 -8.27
C SER A 173 22.00 -5.47 -8.64
N SER A 174 21.59 -6.71 -8.92
CA SER A 174 22.51 -7.76 -9.40
C SER A 174 23.06 -7.49 -10.80
N GLY A 175 22.31 -6.79 -11.67
CA GLY A 175 22.74 -6.43 -13.02
C GLY A 175 23.86 -5.39 -13.07
N TYR A 176 23.95 -4.48 -12.09
CA TYR A 176 25.01 -3.46 -12.03
C TYR A 176 26.39 -4.01 -11.67
N ILE A 177 26.46 -5.20 -11.05
CA ILE A 177 27.75 -5.84 -10.70
C ILE A 177 28.44 -6.44 -11.94
N HIS A 178 27.76 -6.52 -13.10
CA HIS A 178 28.28 -7.19 -14.30
C HIS A 178 28.86 -6.28 -15.40
N TYR A 179 29.10 -5.00 -15.15
CA TYR A 179 29.93 -4.20 -16.05
C TYR A 179 31.41 -4.59 -15.88
N ARG A 180 31.90 -5.44 -16.80
CA ARG A 180 33.32 -5.80 -16.92
C ARG A 180 34.16 -4.54 -17.13
N PRO A 181 35.37 -4.44 -16.55
CA PRO A 181 36.31 -3.38 -16.92
C PRO A 181 36.68 -3.57 -18.39
N VAL A 182 36.53 -2.52 -19.18
CA VAL A 182 37.07 -2.47 -20.55
C VAL A 182 38.58 -2.54 -20.40
N HIS A 183 39.19 -3.67 -20.79
CA HIS A 183 40.63 -3.73 -21.00
C HIS A 183 40.98 -2.78 -22.15
N ILE A 184 41.58 -1.64 -21.79
CA ILE A 184 42.26 -0.78 -22.75
C ILE A 184 43.57 -1.49 -23.09
N GLU A 185 43.59 -2.19 -24.22
CA GLU A 185 44.83 -2.67 -24.83
C GLU A 185 45.59 -1.44 -25.34
N ASN A 186 46.65 -1.06 -24.62
CA ASN A 186 47.66 -0.15 -25.13
C ASN A 186 48.41 -0.86 -26.27
N LYS A 187 48.15 -0.44 -27.51
CA LYS A 187 49.00 -0.77 -28.64
C LYS A 187 50.22 0.17 -28.62
N HIS A 188 51.39 -0.43 -28.45
CA HIS A 188 52.68 0.15 -28.81
C HIS A 188 52.83 0.20 -30.33
#